data_AF-A0A6C0KQC9-F1
#
_entry.id   AF-A0A6C0KQC9-F1
#
_cell.length_a   1.000
_cell.length_b   1.000
_cell.length_c   1.000
_cell.angle_alpha   90.00
_cell.angle_beta   90.00
_cell.angle_gamma   90.00
#
_symmetry.space_group_name_H-M   'P 1'
#
loop_
_entity.id
_entity.type
_entity.pdbx_description
1 polymer ?
#
loop_
_entity_poly.entity_id
_entity_poly.type
_entity_poly.pdbx_seq_one_letter_code
_entity_poly.pdbx_strand_id
1 'polypeptide(L)'
;MSEQKQVLINTIKEWIAIDTKIANLNKQVKELRNSKKQLSGSLINVMENNEIDRFDINDGKLIYRKNKVKAPLNKDYLFKMLQDYFKDNPEIDSNHVSDFILENRPIIEKSILVIKQNKQNK
;
A
#
# COMPACT_ATOMS: atom_id res chain seq x y z
N MET A 1 24.30 -19.66 33.53
CA MET A 1 23.33 -18.83 32.77
C MET A 1 23.66 -18.99 31.30
N SER A 2 22.86 -19.77 30.56
CA SER A 2 23.26 -20.39 29.29
C SER A 2 23.48 -19.37 28.18
N GLU A 3 24.54 -19.56 27.40
CA GLU A 3 24.97 -18.79 26.22
C GLU A 3 23.82 -18.42 25.27
N GLN A 4 22.85 -19.34 25.10
CA GLN A 4 21.62 -19.13 24.31
C GLN A 4 20.78 -17.94 24.79
N LYS A 5 20.67 -17.72 26.11
CA LYS A 5 19.95 -16.58 26.67
C LYS A 5 20.66 -15.27 26.32
N GLN A 6 21.99 -15.27 26.28
CA GLN A 6 22.77 -14.08 25.95
C GLN A 6 22.66 -13.72 24.47
N VAL A 7 22.75 -14.72 23.58
CA VAL A 7 22.54 -14.53 22.13
C VAL A 7 21.15 -13.95 21.87
N LEU A 8 20.10 -14.53 22.48
CA LEU A 8 18.74 -14.04 22.34
C LEU A 8 18.60 -12.57 22.76
N ILE A 9 19.15 -12.19 23.92
CA ILE A 9 19.09 -10.81 24.41
C ILE A 9 19.78 -9.84 23.45
N ASN A 10 20.95 -10.22 22.90
CA ASN A 10 21.69 -9.39 21.97
C ASN A 10 20.94 -9.21 20.65
N THR A 11 20.39 -10.30 20.08
CA THR A 11 19.59 -10.25 18.85
C THR A 11 18.36 -9.37 19.02
N ILE A 12 17.65 -9.46 20.16
CA ILE A 12 16.48 -8.60 20.44
C ILE A 12 16.89 -7.13 20.49
N LYS A 13 18.00 -6.80 21.17
CA LYS A 13 18.48 -5.41 21.27
C LYS A 13 18.82 -4.82 19.91
N GLU A 14 19.55 -5.56 19.10
CA GLU A 14 19.94 -5.13 17.76
C GLU A 14 18.71 -4.98 16.86
N TRP A 15 17.78 -5.94 16.91
CA TRP A 15 16.53 -5.87 16.17
C TRP A 15 15.70 -4.63 16.55
N ILE A 16 15.54 -4.32 17.84
CA ILE A 16 14.84 -3.10 18.31
C ILE A 16 15.55 -1.82 17.82
N ALA A 17 16.89 -1.80 17.84
CA ALA A 17 17.66 -0.65 17.38
C ALA A 17 17.45 -0.40 15.88
N ILE A 18 17.43 -1.47 15.07
CA ILE A 18 17.14 -1.40 13.63
C ILE A 18 15.71 -0.94 13.40
N ASP A 19 14.72 -1.52 14.08
CA ASP A 19 13.30 -1.15 13.94
C ASP A 19 13.06 0.33 14.25
N THR A 20 13.68 0.83 15.33
CA THR A 20 13.61 2.25 15.72
C THR A 20 14.22 3.16 14.64
N LYS A 21 15.36 2.76 14.07
CA LYS A 21 16.01 3.51 12.98
C LYS A 21 15.13 3.55 11.74
N ILE A 22 14.51 2.42 11.36
CA ILE A 22 13.57 2.34 10.24
C ILE A 22 12.37 3.24 10.48
N ALA A 23 11.77 3.23 11.68
CA ALA A 23 10.64 4.07 12.02
C ALA A 23 10.95 5.57 11.86
N ASN A 24 12.14 6.00 12.33
CA ASN A 24 12.59 7.39 12.18
C ASN A 24 12.82 7.78 10.72
N LEU A 25 13.49 6.93 9.93
CA LEU A 25 13.69 7.18 8.50
C LEU A 25 12.36 7.23 7.74
N ASN A 26 11.43 6.33 8.06
CA ASN A 26 10.10 6.32 7.44
C ASN A 26 9.32 7.60 7.71
N LYS A 27 9.49 8.23 8.87
CA LYS A 27 8.89 9.53 9.17
C LYS A 27 9.41 10.61 8.21
N GLN A 28 10.71 10.71 8.03
CA GLN A 28 11.33 11.67 7.10
C GLN A 28 10.93 11.39 5.66
N VAL A 29 10.91 10.12 5.25
CA VAL A 29 10.45 9.70 3.92
C VAL A 29 8.99 10.09 3.69
N LYS A 30 8.13 9.97 4.72
CA LYS A 30 6.71 10.39 4.64
C LYS A 30 6.59 11.89 4.41
N GLU A 31 7.37 12.70 5.12
CA GLU A 31 7.40 14.15 4.96
C GLU A 31 7.82 14.54 3.53
N LEU A 32 8.93 13.99 3.04
CA LEU A 32 9.41 14.21 1.67
C LEU A 32 8.39 13.77 0.60
N ARG A 33 7.73 12.62 0.80
CA ARG A 33 6.67 12.14 -0.11
C ARG A 33 5.48 13.10 -0.15
N ASN A 34 5.10 13.68 0.99
CA ASN A 34 4.00 14.65 1.06
C ASN A 34 4.35 15.94 0.32
N SER A 35 5.53 16.51 0.59
CA SER A 35 6.02 17.72 -0.11
C SER A 35 6.13 17.48 -1.61
N LYS A 36 6.69 16.33 -2.02
CA LYS A 36 6.75 15.94 -3.44
C LYS A 36 5.36 15.82 -4.06
N LYS A 37 4.40 15.22 -3.37
CA LYS A 37 3.01 15.08 -3.86
C LYS A 37 2.36 16.44 -4.09
N GLN A 38 2.56 17.40 -3.19
CA GLN A 38 2.05 18.76 -3.35
C GLN A 38 2.63 19.44 -4.59
N LEU A 39 3.97 19.41 -4.75
CA LEU A 39 4.65 19.96 -5.92
C LEU A 39 4.23 19.28 -7.22
N SER A 40 4.10 17.94 -7.22
CA SER A 40 3.60 17.18 -8.36
C SER A 40 2.19 17.60 -8.76
N GLY A 41 1.30 17.88 -7.80
CA GLY A 41 -0.04 18.36 -8.10
C GLY A 41 -0.03 19.72 -8.80
N SER A 42 0.77 20.66 -8.29
CA SER A 42 0.96 21.96 -8.93
C SER A 42 1.54 21.84 -10.35
N LEU A 43 2.56 20.99 -10.53
CA LEU A 43 3.18 20.76 -11.83
C LEU A 43 2.21 20.11 -12.82
N ILE A 44 1.44 19.11 -12.40
CA ILE A 44 0.41 18.49 -13.24
C ILE A 44 -0.58 19.53 -13.73
N ASN A 45 -1.08 20.40 -12.85
CA ASN A 45 -2.02 21.46 -13.24
C ASN A 45 -1.40 22.45 -14.23
N VAL A 46 -0.15 22.86 -14.01
CA VAL A 46 0.57 23.76 -14.93
C VAL A 46 0.81 23.09 -16.28
N MET A 47 1.26 21.84 -16.29
CA MET A 47 1.54 21.11 -17.54
C MET A 47 0.26 20.83 -18.32
N GLU A 48 -0.85 20.49 -17.65
CA GLU A 48 -2.13 20.22 -18.30
C GLU A 48 -2.80 21.51 -18.83
N ASN A 49 -2.81 22.60 -18.06
CA ASN A 49 -3.44 23.86 -18.48
C ASN A 49 -2.69 24.57 -19.62
N ASN A 50 -1.39 24.32 -19.74
CA ASN A 50 -0.55 24.92 -20.79
C ASN A 50 -0.19 23.92 -21.89
N GLU A 51 -0.79 22.73 -21.89
CA GLU A 51 -0.55 21.68 -22.90
C GLU A 51 0.95 21.32 -23.06
N ILE A 52 1.69 21.32 -21.95
CA ILE A 52 3.13 21.01 -21.91
C ILE A 52 3.32 19.52 -21.66
N ASP A 53 3.67 18.77 -22.69
CA ASP A 53 3.91 17.32 -22.56
C ASP A 53 5.32 16.98 -22.04
N ARG A 54 6.30 17.86 -22.24
CA ARG A 54 7.71 17.62 -21.94
C ARG A 54 8.44 18.89 -21.53
N PHE A 55 9.32 18.78 -20.54
CA PHE A 55 10.19 19.85 -20.08
C PHE A 55 11.61 19.34 -19.87
N ASP A 56 12.61 19.98 -20.47
CA ASP A 56 14.02 19.57 -20.33
C ASP A 56 14.61 20.13 -19.02
N ILE A 57 15.35 19.29 -18.30
CA ILE A 57 16.04 19.61 -17.05
C ILE A 57 17.51 19.18 -17.14
N ASN A 58 18.36 19.67 -16.24
CA ASN A 58 19.81 19.42 -16.28
C ASN A 58 20.18 17.94 -16.48
N ASP A 59 19.50 17.03 -15.77
CA ASP A 59 19.75 15.59 -15.83
C ASP A 59 18.62 14.78 -16.50
N GLY A 60 17.93 15.36 -17.48
CA GLY A 60 16.96 14.62 -18.30
C GLY A 60 15.73 15.41 -18.70
N LYS A 61 14.57 14.75 -18.70
CA LYS A 61 13.31 15.34 -19.16
C LYS A 61 12.18 14.97 -18.21
N LEU A 62 11.38 15.95 -17.82
CA LEU A 62 10.10 15.74 -17.17
C LEU A 62 9.05 15.51 -18.25
N ILE A 63 8.32 14.40 -18.17
CA ILE A 63 7.30 14.03 -19.15
C ILE A 63 5.96 13.91 -18.44
N TYR A 64 4.97 14.66 -18.92
CA TYR A 64 3.59 14.49 -18.51
C TYR A 64 3.00 13.27 -19.24
N ARG A 65 2.39 12.36 -18.49
CA ARG A 65 1.68 11.20 -19.04
C ARG A 65 0.50 10.82 -18.18
N LYS A 66 -0.61 10.45 -18.81
CA LYS A 66 -1.78 9.85 -18.15
C LYS A 66 -1.71 8.33 -18.29
N ASN A 67 -1.54 7.62 -17.18
CA ASN A 67 -1.61 6.16 -17.17
C ASN A 67 -3.06 5.72 -16.94
N LYS A 68 -3.59 4.88 -17.83
CA LYS A 68 -4.89 4.22 -17.63
C LYS A 68 -4.63 2.80 -17.13
N VAL A 69 -5.02 2.52 -15.90
CA VAL A 69 -4.94 1.19 -15.29
C VAL A 69 -6.34 0.76 -14.87
N LYS A 70 -6.64 -0.54 -14.96
CA LYS A 70 -7.90 -1.08 -14.43
C LYS A 70 -7.90 -0.91 -12.91
N ALA A 71 -9.05 -0.53 -12.36
CA ALA A 71 -9.22 -0.46 -10.92
C ALA A 71 -9.01 -1.85 -10.28
N PRO A 72 -8.49 -1.93 -9.04
CA PRO A 72 -8.40 -3.18 -8.32
C PRO A 72 -9.76 -3.87 -8.18
N LEU A 73 -9.80 -5.18 -8.32
CA LEU A 73 -11.00 -5.98 -8.07
C LEU A 73 -11.22 -6.12 -6.56
N ASN A 74 -12.03 -5.23 -5.98
CA ASN A 74 -12.44 -5.27 -4.58
C ASN A 74 -13.75 -6.08 -4.41
N LYS A 75 -14.12 -6.37 -3.15
CA LYS A 75 -15.31 -7.15 -2.81
C LYS A 75 -16.56 -6.57 -3.47
N ASP A 76 -16.87 -5.30 -3.21
CA ASP A 76 -18.10 -4.66 -3.69
C ASP A 76 -18.20 -4.64 -5.23
N TYR A 77 -17.07 -4.38 -5.91
CA TYR A 77 -17.02 -4.41 -7.36
C TYR A 77 -17.19 -5.83 -7.90
N LEU A 78 -16.61 -6.85 -7.26
CA LEU A 78 -16.83 -8.25 -7.62
C LEU A 78 -18.31 -8.63 -7.48
N PHE A 79 -18.94 -8.32 -6.34
CA PHE A 79 -20.37 -8.58 -6.13
C PHE A 79 -21.23 -7.91 -7.19
N LYS A 80 -21.01 -6.61 -7.42
CA LYS A 80 -21.73 -5.86 -8.44
C LYS A 80 -21.58 -6.50 -9.82
N MET A 81 -20.36 -6.84 -10.22
CA MET A 81 -20.12 -7.45 -11.53
C MET A 81 -20.76 -8.83 -11.67
N LEU A 82 -20.78 -9.64 -10.61
CA LEU A 82 -21.45 -10.95 -10.63
C LEU A 82 -22.98 -10.79 -10.69
N GLN A 83 -23.56 -9.85 -9.93
CA GLN A 83 -24.99 -9.52 -10.02
C GLN A 83 -25.37 -9.02 -11.42
N ASP A 84 -24.58 -8.07 -11.96
CA ASP A 84 -24.79 -7.52 -13.30
C ASP A 84 -24.64 -8.61 -14.39
N TYR A 85 -23.71 -9.55 -14.23
CA TYR A 85 -23.45 -10.64 -15.19
C TYR A 85 -24.55 -11.71 -15.18
N PHE A 86 -25.04 -12.08 -13.99
CA PHE A 86 -26.08 -13.11 -13.84
C PHE A 86 -27.51 -12.55 -13.83
N LYS A 87 -27.71 -11.26 -14.12
CA LYS A 87 -29.03 -10.60 -14.10
C LYS A 87 -30.13 -11.33 -14.90
N ASP A 88 -29.74 -11.97 -16.01
CA ASP A 88 -30.66 -12.69 -16.92
C ASP A 88 -30.77 -14.18 -16.58
N ASN A 89 -30.08 -14.64 -15.52
CA ASN A 89 -30.02 -16.01 -15.03
C ASN A 89 -30.34 -16.01 -13.52
N PRO A 90 -31.59 -15.69 -13.13
CA PRO A 90 -31.98 -15.48 -11.72
C PRO A 90 -31.86 -16.74 -10.85
N GLU A 91 -31.74 -17.93 -11.46
CA GLU A 91 -31.46 -19.19 -10.78
C GLU A 91 -30.04 -19.26 -10.20
N ILE A 92 -29.12 -18.42 -10.67
CA ILE A 92 -27.74 -18.37 -10.18
C ILE A 92 -27.65 -17.37 -9.02
N ASP A 93 -27.39 -17.88 -7.82
CA ASP A 93 -27.10 -17.05 -6.65
C ASP A 93 -25.71 -16.42 -6.78
N SER A 94 -25.69 -15.23 -7.36
CA SER A 94 -24.48 -14.41 -7.54
C SER A 94 -23.80 -14.04 -6.22
N ASN A 95 -24.53 -13.99 -5.09
CA ASN A 95 -23.92 -13.78 -3.78
C ASN A 95 -23.16 -15.03 -3.35
N HIS A 96 -23.76 -16.21 -3.50
CA HIS A 96 -23.11 -17.48 -3.19
C HIS A 96 -21.83 -17.69 -4.01
N VAL A 97 -21.84 -17.37 -5.31
CA VAL A 97 -20.65 -17.44 -6.17
C VAL A 97 -19.55 -16.50 -5.66
N SER A 98 -19.91 -15.27 -5.28
CA SER A 98 -18.96 -14.29 -4.75
C SER A 98 -18.35 -14.77 -3.42
N ASP A 99 -19.18 -15.27 -2.51
CA ASP A 99 -18.74 -15.80 -1.22
C ASP A 99 -17.83 -17.01 -1.42
N PHE A 100 -18.19 -17.96 -2.30
CA PHE A 100 -17.34 -19.10 -2.64
C PHE A 100 -15.95 -18.67 -3.12
N ILE A 101 -15.87 -17.66 -4.01
CA ILE A 101 -14.59 -17.13 -4.49
C ILE A 101 -13.77 -16.52 -3.34
N LEU A 102 -14.42 -15.85 -2.39
CA LEU A 102 -13.75 -15.18 -1.27
C LEU A 102 -13.27 -16.16 -0.20
N GLU A 103 -14.08 -17.17 0.13
CA GLU A 103 -13.79 -18.20 1.13
C GLU A 103 -12.69 -19.15 0.67
N ASN A 104 -12.63 -19.49 -0.62
CA ASN A 104 -11.62 -20.38 -1.18
C ASN A 104 -10.29 -19.67 -1.49
N ARG A 105 -10.13 -18.39 -1.12
CA ARG A 105 -8.83 -17.71 -1.24
C ARG A 105 -7.85 -18.33 -0.25
N PRO A 106 -6.63 -18.72 -0.69
CA PRO A 106 -5.65 -19.30 0.21
C PRO A 106 -5.25 -18.29 1.29
N ILE A 107 -5.34 -18.73 2.55
CA ILE A 107 -4.83 -17.97 3.68
C ILE A 107 -3.32 -18.16 3.71
N ILE A 108 -2.57 -17.05 3.60
CA ILE A 108 -1.11 -17.06 3.71
C ILE A 108 -0.74 -16.62 5.13
N GLU A 109 -0.34 -17.58 5.96
CA GLU A 109 0.18 -17.30 7.29
C GLU A 109 1.64 -16.84 7.23
N LYS A 110 1.97 -15.76 7.94
CA LYS A 110 3.33 -15.24 8.06
C LYS A 110 3.61 -14.88 9.51
N SER A 111 4.70 -15.41 10.06
CA SER A 111 5.18 -14.99 11.38
C SER A 111 5.78 -13.59 11.30
N ILE A 112 5.35 -12.70 12.20
CA ILE A 112 5.86 -11.33 12.30
C ILE A 112 6.26 -11.01 13.73
N LEU A 113 7.25 -10.12 13.89
CA LEU A 113 7.63 -9.55 15.17
C LEU A 113 7.06 -8.13 15.25
N VAL A 114 6.44 -7.79 16.39
CA VAL A 114 5.81 -6.47 16.62
C VAL A 114 6.20 -5.93 17.98
N ILE A 115 6.67 -4.69 18.04
CA ILE A 115 6.88 -3.96 19.29
C ILE A 115 5.53 -3.36 19.74
N LYS A 116 5.02 -3.78 20.90
CA LYS A 116 3.84 -3.17 21.52
C LYS A 116 4.29 -2.14 22.57
N GLN A 117 4.17 -0.86 22.25
CA GLN A 117 4.44 0.20 23.23
C GLN A 117 3.23 0.37 24.17
N ASN A 118 3.48 0.51 25.48
CA ASN A 118 2.44 0.88 26.42
C ASN A 118 2.08 2.36 26.20
N LYS A 119 0.80 2.66 25.92
CA LYS A 119 0.33 4.04 25.88
C LYS A 119 0.57 4.67 27.26
N GLN A 120 1.38 5.73 27.32
CA GLN A 120 1.35 6.62 28.47
C GLN A 120 -0.01 7.33 28.43
N ASN A 121 -0.86 7.07 29.43
CA ASN A 121 -2.06 7.86 29.65
C ASN A 121 -1.60 9.30 29.91
N LYS A 122 -1.95 10.22 29.01
CA LYS A 122 -1.92 11.66 29.26
C LYS A 122 -3.21 12.06 29.97
#